data_AF-A0A3G2S1T3-F1
#
_entry.id   AF-A0A3G2S1T3-F1
#
_cell.length_a   1.000
_cell.length_b   1.000
_cell.length_c   1.000
_cell.angle_alpha   90.00
_cell.angle_beta   90.00
_cell.angle_gamma   90.00
#
_symmetry.space_group_name_H-M   'P 1'
#
loop_
_entity.id
_entity.type
_entity.pdbx_description
1 polymer ?
#
loop_
_entity_poly.entity_id
_entity_poly.type
_entity_poly.pdbx_seq_one_letter_code
_entity_poly.pdbx_strand_id
1 'polypeptide(L)'
;MKTSTIAILLAAAALNTANALKCHKNATGVLATWEDTEILDSHVGFGWTQYYQMKDGKLATSNLPGEEYDFYICEAPEKFYKWGGGVVKTKDGKKCLTNSFIREQDPSHDGSHEIVYKQVPENVEKKVTLEDCAEGGMELRKQWFSLGYPERKGCSVPISKRGYENDEPMDLSYGPQGVAFDKDGGLGYDKSDKVRYFHRSQSYLMTGNLDATCVYKNPVEPGK
;
A
#
# COMPACT_ATOMS: atom_id res chain seq x y z
N MET A 1 -31.98 52.89 24.94
CA MET A 1 -31.78 51.43 25.05
C MET A 1 -30.71 51.01 24.05
N LYS A 2 -29.55 50.53 24.52
CA LYS A 2 -28.52 49.92 23.68
C LYS A 2 -28.46 48.43 24.02
N THR A 3 -28.81 47.59 23.06
CA THR A 3 -28.79 46.13 23.17
C THR A 3 -27.37 45.65 22.88
N SER A 4 -26.67 45.16 23.90
CA SER A 4 -25.35 44.53 23.74
C SER A 4 -25.53 43.05 23.47
N THR A 5 -25.19 42.62 22.27
CA THR A 5 -25.13 41.20 21.88
C THR A 5 -23.87 40.57 22.47
N ILE A 6 -24.03 39.60 23.37
CA ILE A 6 -22.92 38.82 23.94
C ILE A 6 -22.56 37.75 22.92
N ALA A 7 -21.39 37.87 22.30
CA ALA A 7 -20.81 36.83 21.45
C ALA A 7 -20.19 35.75 22.35
N ILE A 8 -20.79 34.57 22.38
CA ILE A 8 -20.22 33.38 23.02
C ILE A 8 -19.21 32.81 22.03
N LEU A 9 -17.92 33.10 22.25
CA LEU A 9 -16.82 32.39 21.60
C LEU A 9 -16.83 30.95 22.14
N LEU A 10 -17.24 29.99 21.31
CA LEU A 10 -16.95 28.58 21.55
C LEU A 10 -15.44 28.40 21.41
N ALA A 11 -14.74 28.34 22.55
CA ALA A 11 -13.39 27.83 22.60
C ALA A 11 -13.46 26.34 22.19
N ALA A 12 -12.93 26.01 21.02
CA ALA A 12 -12.67 24.64 20.64
C ALA A 12 -11.69 24.07 21.67
N ALA A 13 -12.17 23.15 22.50
CA ALA A 13 -11.32 22.37 23.37
C ALA A 13 -10.32 21.61 22.48
N ALA A 14 -9.06 22.03 22.51
CA ALA A 14 -7.95 21.19 22.07
C ALA A 14 -7.93 19.98 23.01
N LEU A 15 -8.49 18.86 22.57
CA LEU A 15 -8.24 17.59 23.24
C LEU A 15 -6.74 17.32 23.15
N ASN A 16 -6.13 17.11 24.32
CA ASN A 16 -4.75 16.66 24.48
C ASN A 16 -4.47 15.46 23.54
N THR A 17 -3.71 15.66 22.46
CA THR A 17 -3.16 14.57 21.63
C THR A 17 -1.94 13.96 22.33
N ALA A 18 -2.21 13.30 23.46
CA ALA A 18 -1.25 12.38 24.03
C ALA A 18 -1.15 11.18 23.07
N ASN A 19 -0.10 11.20 22.23
CA ASN A 19 0.34 10.17 21.28
C ASN A 19 0.07 10.45 19.80
N ALA A 20 0.38 11.65 19.32
CA ALA A 20 0.69 11.80 17.90
C ALA A 20 1.81 10.82 17.50
N LEU A 21 1.60 10.05 16.42
CA LEU A 21 2.60 9.14 15.87
C LEU A 21 3.91 9.88 15.63
N LYS A 22 5.00 9.43 16.26
CA LYS A 22 6.33 10.01 16.02
C LYS A 22 6.87 9.49 14.70
N CYS A 23 6.90 10.34 13.69
CA CYS A 23 7.40 9.97 12.37
C CYS A 23 8.41 10.97 11.84
N HIS A 24 9.27 10.49 10.93
CA HIS A 24 10.15 11.33 10.13
C HIS A 24 10.03 10.95 8.66
N LYS A 25 10.09 11.96 7.79
CA LYS A 25 10.07 11.74 6.34
C LYS A 25 11.28 10.91 5.93
N ASN A 26 11.03 9.85 5.16
CA ASN A 26 12.06 8.93 4.70
C ASN A 26 12.26 8.97 3.18
N ALA A 27 11.16 8.98 2.42
CA ALA A 27 11.21 8.93 0.96
C ALA A 27 10.07 9.73 0.32
N THR A 28 10.24 10.10 -0.95
CA THR A 28 9.20 10.67 -1.81
C THR A 28 9.20 9.91 -3.12
N GLY A 29 8.04 9.54 -3.63
CA GLY A 29 7.93 8.85 -4.91
C GLY A 29 6.50 8.67 -5.39
N VAL A 30 6.36 8.11 -6.58
CA VAL A 30 5.07 7.76 -7.20
C VAL A 30 4.73 6.30 -6.88
N LEU A 31 3.46 6.00 -6.64
CA LEU A 31 3.02 4.60 -6.51
C LEU A 31 3.01 3.93 -7.88
N ALA A 32 3.67 2.78 -7.95
CA ALA A 32 3.65 1.92 -9.12
C ALA A 32 3.82 0.46 -8.72
N THR A 33 3.58 -0.40 -9.68
CA THR A 33 3.88 -1.83 -9.57
C THR A 33 4.75 -2.24 -10.74
N TRP A 34 5.66 -3.19 -10.49
CA TRP A 34 6.25 -3.97 -11.56
C TRP A 34 5.35 -5.18 -11.78
N GLU A 35 4.74 -5.23 -12.94
CA GLU A 35 3.97 -6.38 -13.39
C GLU A 35 4.90 -7.29 -14.17
N ASP A 36 4.88 -8.57 -13.83
CA ASP A 36 5.59 -9.60 -14.56
C ASP A 36 4.61 -10.72 -14.91
N THR A 37 4.61 -11.09 -16.19
CA THR A 37 3.92 -12.29 -16.65
C THR A 37 4.93 -13.33 -17.06
N GLU A 38 5.01 -14.42 -16.33
CA GLU A 38 5.79 -15.58 -16.76
C GLU A 38 4.90 -16.52 -17.57
N ILE A 39 5.31 -16.82 -18.82
CA ILE A 39 4.77 -17.95 -19.58
C ILE A 39 5.59 -19.19 -19.19
N LEU A 40 5.01 -20.08 -18.38
CA LEU A 40 5.75 -21.23 -17.79
C LEU A 40 6.38 -22.18 -18.82
N ASP A 41 6.01 -22.11 -20.10
CA ASP A 41 6.56 -22.96 -21.17
C ASP A 41 7.69 -22.32 -21.98
N SER A 42 7.94 -21.02 -21.87
CA SER A 42 8.91 -20.33 -22.74
C SER A 42 10.04 -19.63 -21.99
N HIS A 43 9.95 -19.48 -20.66
CA HIS A 43 10.82 -18.57 -19.88
C HIS A 43 10.87 -17.13 -20.44
N VAL A 44 9.94 -16.77 -21.33
CA VAL A 44 9.79 -15.42 -21.86
C VAL A 44 8.83 -14.70 -20.93
N GLY A 45 9.41 -13.99 -19.97
CA GLY A 45 8.70 -13.02 -19.14
C GLY A 45 8.62 -11.67 -19.85
N PHE A 46 7.44 -11.04 -19.83
CA PHE A 46 7.31 -9.63 -20.19
C PHE A 46 6.97 -8.86 -18.91
N GLY A 47 7.86 -7.96 -18.53
CA GLY A 47 7.66 -7.10 -17.39
C GLY A 47 7.39 -5.66 -17.82
N TRP A 48 6.48 -4.98 -17.14
CA TRP A 48 6.19 -3.57 -17.36
C TRP A 48 5.89 -2.85 -16.05
N THR A 49 6.02 -1.52 -16.06
CA THR A 49 5.58 -0.69 -14.94
C THR A 49 4.13 -0.27 -15.13
N GLN A 50 3.30 -0.57 -14.14
CA GLN A 50 1.94 -0.04 -14.05
C GLN A 50 1.91 1.14 -13.08
N TYR A 51 1.49 2.30 -13.57
CA TYR A 51 1.34 3.51 -12.75
C TYR A 51 -0.08 3.64 -12.21
N TYR A 52 -0.22 4.45 -11.17
CA TYR A 52 -1.51 4.71 -10.54
C TYR A 52 -1.73 6.20 -10.30
N GLN A 53 -2.98 6.64 -10.38
CA GLN A 53 -3.41 8.02 -10.15
C GLN A 53 -4.72 8.04 -9.39
N MET A 54 -4.94 9.08 -8.58
CA MET A 54 -6.25 9.27 -7.95
C MET A 54 -7.27 9.72 -9.01
N LYS A 55 -8.39 9.00 -9.09
CA LYS A 55 -9.52 9.29 -9.95
C LYS A 55 -10.82 9.06 -9.19
N ASP A 56 -11.72 10.05 -9.20
CA ASP A 56 -13.01 9.97 -8.51
C ASP A 56 -12.89 9.58 -7.02
N GLY A 57 -11.82 10.07 -6.37
CA GLY A 57 -11.53 9.82 -4.95
C GLY A 57 -10.92 8.45 -4.63
N LYS A 58 -10.57 7.64 -5.65
CA LYS A 58 -9.99 6.31 -5.49
C LYS A 58 -8.75 6.15 -6.38
N LEU A 59 -7.84 5.28 -5.99
CA LEU A 59 -6.69 4.96 -6.84
C LEU A 59 -7.15 4.15 -8.06
N ALA A 60 -6.64 4.48 -9.25
CA ALA A 60 -6.93 3.81 -10.51
C ALA A 60 -5.64 3.61 -11.31
N THR A 61 -5.63 2.63 -12.22
CA THR A 61 -4.51 2.43 -13.15
C THR A 61 -4.36 3.63 -14.10
N SER A 62 -3.13 3.93 -14.47
CA SER A 62 -2.78 5.01 -15.40
C SER A 62 -1.61 4.60 -16.31
N ASN A 63 -1.57 5.19 -17.50
CA ASN A 63 -0.45 5.05 -18.43
C ASN A 63 0.69 6.03 -18.12
N LEU A 64 0.46 7.00 -17.22
CA LEU A 64 1.43 8.01 -16.83
C LEU A 64 1.65 7.96 -15.30
N PRO A 65 2.85 8.38 -14.82
CA PRO A 65 3.10 8.53 -13.40
C PRO A 65 2.05 9.43 -12.74
N GLY A 66 1.59 9.04 -11.55
CA GLY A 66 0.64 9.82 -10.76
C GLY A 66 1.28 10.79 -9.79
N GLU A 67 0.51 11.11 -8.75
CA GLU A 67 0.96 12.01 -7.70
C GLU A 67 2.14 11.42 -6.92
N GLU A 68 3.03 12.30 -6.47
CA GLU A 68 4.06 11.92 -5.51
C GLU A 68 3.48 11.91 -4.09
N TYR A 69 3.88 10.88 -3.35
CA TYR A 69 3.58 10.69 -1.94
C TYR A 69 4.87 10.69 -1.12
N ASP A 70 4.75 11.16 0.11
CA ASP A 70 5.83 11.12 1.08
C ASP A 70 5.64 9.92 2.01
N PHE A 71 6.63 9.04 2.07
CA PHE A 71 6.67 7.99 3.08
C PHE A 71 7.30 8.54 4.37
N TYR A 72 6.60 8.34 5.48
CA TYR A 72 7.07 8.68 6.81
C TYR A 72 7.28 7.40 7.61
N ILE A 73 8.54 7.09 7.95
CA ILE A 73 8.84 6.02 8.91
C ILE A 73 8.42 6.51 10.31
N CYS A 74 7.72 5.66 11.04
CA CYS A 74 7.14 5.99 12.33
C CYS A 74 7.62 5.03 13.43
N GLU A 75 7.66 5.51 14.68
CA GLU A 75 7.72 4.62 15.84
C GLU A 75 6.44 3.76 15.86
N ALA A 76 6.60 2.46 15.61
CA ALA A 76 5.47 1.53 15.52
C ALA A 76 4.76 1.40 16.88
N PRO A 77 3.42 1.61 16.94
CA PRO A 77 2.65 1.30 18.13
C PRO A 77 2.69 -0.20 18.45
N GLU A 78 2.18 -0.58 19.62
CA GLU A 78 2.11 -1.99 20.02
C GLU A 78 1.42 -2.84 18.95
N LYS A 79 1.97 -4.03 18.67
CA LYS A 79 1.51 -5.01 17.66
C LYS A 79 1.70 -4.61 16.20
N PHE A 80 1.96 -3.34 15.88
CA PHE A 80 2.22 -2.91 14.52
C PHE A 80 3.55 -3.47 14.00
N TYR A 81 3.59 -3.74 12.70
CA TYR A 81 4.82 -4.16 12.05
C TYR A 81 5.91 -3.08 12.16
N LYS A 82 7.07 -3.45 12.72
CA LYS A 82 8.10 -2.50 13.13
C LYS A 82 9.10 -2.13 12.03
N TRP A 83 9.43 -3.07 11.15
CA TRP A 83 10.59 -2.94 10.26
C TRP A 83 10.27 -2.07 9.05
N GLY A 84 10.73 -0.82 9.04
CA GLY A 84 10.37 0.13 7.97
C GLY A 84 8.90 0.52 7.97
N GLY A 85 8.22 0.33 9.11
CA GLY A 85 6.80 0.64 9.31
C GLY A 85 6.53 2.14 9.32
N GLY A 86 5.45 2.54 8.66
CA GLY A 86 5.12 3.95 8.50
C GLY A 86 3.82 4.21 7.77
N VAL A 87 3.61 5.47 7.42
CA VAL A 87 2.43 5.95 6.68
C VAL A 87 2.85 6.66 5.40
N VAL A 88 2.03 6.50 4.36
CA VAL A 88 2.18 7.19 3.08
C VAL A 88 1.27 8.41 3.07
N LYS A 89 1.84 9.61 2.95
CA LYS A 89 1.10 10.89 3.01
C LYS A 89 1.10 11.60 1.66
N THR A 90 0.09 12.41 1.43
CA THR A 90 0.13 13.44 0.39
C THR A 90 1.29 14.41 0.64
N LYS A 91 1.79 15.07 -0.42
CA LYS A 91 2.87 16.07 -0.31
C LYS A 91 2.60 17.20 0.69
N ASP A 92 1.33 17.58 0.86
CA ASP A 92 0.95 18.59 1.85
C ASP A 92 0.76 18.03 3.27
N GLY A 93 0.98 16.72 3.45
CA GLY A 93 0.94 16.02 4.73
C GLY A 93 -0.45 15.85 5.33
N LYS A 94 -1.52 16.28 4.65
CA LYS A 94 -2.87 16.34 5.22
C LYS A 94 -3.63 15.02 5.16
N LYS A 95 -3.37 14.20 4.14
CA LYS A 95 -4.10 12.94 3.92
C LYS A 95 -3.12 11.78 3.86
N CYS A 96 -3.60 10.61 4.28
CA CYS A 96 -2.86 9.36 4.25
C CYS A 96 -3.49 8.38 3.26
N LEU A 97 -2.64 7.67 2.53
CA LEU A 97 -3.04 6.56 1.69
C LEU A 97 -3.66 5.48 2.57
N THR A 98 -4.86 5.05 2.22
CA THR A 98 -5.65 4.11 3.03
C THR A 98 -6.17 2.99 2.15
N ASN A 99 -5.80 1.75 2.48
CA ASN A 99 -6.42 0.57 1.89
C ASN A 99 -7.77 0.30 2.55
N SER A 100 -8.78 -0.17 1.81
CA SER A 100 -10.12 -0.37 2.40
C SER A 100 -10.22 -1.53 3.40
N PHE A 101 -9.26 -2.45 3.40
CA PHE A 101 -9.25 -3.61 4.28
C PHE A 101 -7.83 -4.01 4.71
N ILE A 102 -7.79 -4.94 5.65
CA ILE A 102 -6.60 -5.66 6.10
C ILE A 102 -6.82 -7.16 5.88
N ARG A 103 -5.74 -7.94 5.91
CA ARG A 103 -5.80 -9.40 5.99
C ARG A 103 -5.13 -9.85 7.28
N GLU A 104 -5.93 -10.33 8.22
CA GLU A 104 -5.42 -10.79 9.51
C GLU A 104 -5.33 -12.30 9.56
N GLN A 105 -4.36 -12.81 10.31
CA GLN A 105 -4.26 -14.24 10.56
C GLN A 105 -5.56 -14.73 11.20
N ASP A 106 -6.14 -15.80 10.66
CA ASP A 106 -7.35 -16.41 11.17
C ASP A 106 -6.99 -17.42 12.26
N PRO A 107 -7.26 -17.12 13.55
CA PRO A 107 -6.95 -18.02 14.65
C PRO A 107 -7.90 -19.23 14.72
N SER A 108 -8.99 -19.24 13.95
CA SER A 108 -9.98 -20.32 13.98
C SER A 108 -9.59 -21.54 13.15
N HIS A 109 -8.48 -21.46 12.41
CA HIS A 109 -7.94 -22.59 11.65
C HIS A 109 -7.02 -23.43 12.55
N ASP A 110 -7.59 -24.41 13.26
CA ASP A 110 -6.95 -25.17 14.34
C ASP A 110 -6.42 -26.57 13.95
N GLY A 111 -6.32 -26.88 12.65
CA GLY A 111 -6.06 -28.27 12.21
C GLY A 111 -4.99 -28.49 11.14
N SER A 112 -4.41 -27.44 10.55
CA SER A 112 -3.37 -27.56 9.50
C SER A 112 -2.14 -26.72 9.84
N HIS A 113 -0.97 -27.12 9.36
CA HIS A 113 0.27 -26.34 9.48
C HIS A 113 0.26 -25.06 8.62
N GLU A 114 -0.86 -24.73 7.96
CA GLU A 114 -0.95 -23.59 7.05
C GLU A 114 -1.50 -22.34 7.76
N ILE A 115 -0.78 -21.23 7.62
CA ILE A 115 -1.24 -19.93 8.10
C ILE A 115 -2.34 -19.44 7.14
N VAL A 116 -3.56 -19.34 7.64
CA VAL A 116 -4.71 -18.81 6.90
C VAL A 116 -4.97 -17.36 7.30
N TYR A 117 -5.32 -16.53 6.33
CA TYR A 117 -5.67 -15.13 6.55
C TYR A 117 -7.09 -14.84 6.08
N LYS A 118 -7.80 -13.99 6.84
CA LYS A 118 -9.13 -13.50 6.50
C LYS A 118 -9.13 -12.00 6.25
N GLN A 119 -9.99 -11.54 5.35
CA GLN A 119 -10.16 -10.13 5.05
C GLN A 119 -11.02 -9.46 6.13
N VAL A 120 -10.60 -8.29 6.61
CA VAL A 120 -11.37 -7.48 7.56
C VAL A 120 -11.40 -6.02 7.09
N PRO A 121 -12.59 -5.43 6.89
CA PRO A 121 -13.91 -6.07 6.90
C PRO A 121 -14.11 -7.04 5.71
N GLU A 122 -14.99 -8.03 5.88
CA GLU A 122 -15.22 -9.09 4.88
C GLU A 122 -15.85 -8.57 3.58
N ASN A 123 -16.87 -7.71 3.69
CA ASN A 123 -17.66 -7.24 2.56
C ASN A 123 -17.44 -5.75 2.33
N VAL A 124 -16.30 -5.40 1.73
CA VAL A 124 -15.97 -4.03 1.37
C VAL A 124 -15.52 -3.93 -0.09
N GLU A 125 -15.83 -2.80 -0.72
CA GLU A 125 -15.22 -2.43 -1.99
C GLU A 125 -13.70 -2.40 -1.85
N LYS A 126 -12.99 -3.09 -2.76
CA LYS A 126 -11.53 -3.12 -2.77
C LYS A 126 -11.00 -1.86 -3.44
N LYS A 127 -10.46 -0.96 -2.62
CA LYS A 127 -9.99 0.34 -3.08
C LYS A 127 -8.86 0.86 -2.20
N VAL A 128 -8.06 1.72 -2.80
CA VAL A 128 -7.17 2.64 -2.08
C VAL A 128 -7.73 4.06 -2.21
N THR A 129 -7.70 4.81 -1.12
CA THR A 129 -8.22 6.19 -1.04
C THR A 129 -7.27 7.09 -0.23
N LEU A 130 -7.56 8.38 -0.21
CA LEU A 130 -6.88 9.36 0.64
C LEU A 130 -7.81 9.80 1.76
N GLU A 131 -7.50 9.39 2.98
CA GLU A 131 -8.29 9.67 4.18
C GLU A 131 -7.50 10.52 5.17
N ASP A 132 -8.15 10.98 6.25
CA ASP A 132 -7.42 11.64 7.34
C ASP A 132 -6.42 10.67 7.96
N CYS A 133 -5.21 11.17 8.27
CA CYS A 133 -4.17 10.35 8.87
C CYS A 133 -4.56 9.90 10.27
N ALA A 134 -4.64 8.58 10.47
CA ALA A 134 -4.98 7.98 11.74
C ALA A 134 -3.78 7.94 12.69
N GLU A 135 -4.05 7.96 13.99
CA GLU A 135 -3.03 7.85 15.04
C GLU A 135 -3.02 6.48 15.74
N GLY A 136 -4.01 5.62 15.43
CA GLY A 136 -4.12 4.28 16.02
C GLY A 136 -5.30 3.46 15.49
N GLY A 137 -5.48 2.29 16.09
CA GLY A 137 -6.61 1.40 15.82
C GLY A 137 -6.65 0.81 14.40
N MET A 138 -7.85 0.41 13.97
CA MET A 138 -8.05 -0.22 12.66
C MET A 138 -7.75 0.73 11.50
N GLU A 139 -8.04 2.02 11.67
CA GLU A 139 -7.76 3.04 10.64
C GLU A 139 -6.25 3.14 10.38
N LEU A 140 -5.43 3.21 11.43
CA LEU A 140 -3.97 3.15 11.25
C LEU A 140 -3.52 1.82 10.66
N ARG A 141 -4.13 0.68 11.06
CA ARG A 141 -3.81 -0.65 10.51
C ARG A 141 -4.05 -0.76 9.01
N LYS A 142 -5.01 0.01 8.46
CA LYS A 142 -5.29 0.17 7.03
C LYS A 142 -4.33 1.15 6.33
N GLN A 143 -3.72 2.06 7.08
CA GLN A 143 -2.78 3.09 6.63
C GLN A 143 -1.30 2.76 6.90
N TRP A 144 -1.01 1.59 7.50
CA TRP A 144 0.34 1.18 7.83
C TRP A 144 0.98 0.40 6.68
N PHE A 145 2.13 0.89 6.25
CA PHE A 145 2.92 0.34 5.16
C PHE A 145 4.33 0.04 5.64
N SER A 146 4.96 -0.92 4.99
CA SER A 146 6.37 -1.24 5.15
C SER A 146 7.12 -0.78 3.92
N LEU A 147 8.14 0.05 4.10
CA LEU A 147 9.10 0.37 3.05
C LEU A 147 10.32 -0.53 3.16
N GLY A 148 10.65 -1.23 2.07
CA GLY A 148 11.85 -2.04 2.00
C GLY A 148 13.09 -1.23 1.64
N TYR A 149 14.11 -1.93 1.16
CA TYR A 149 15.34 -1.33 0.64
C TYR A 149 15.45 -1.58 -0.86
N PRO A 150 16.09 -0.68 -1.62
CA PRO A 150 16.27 -0.91 -3.04
C PRO A 150 17.29 -2.04 -3.24
N GLU A 151 17.00 -2.96 -4.16
CA GLU A 151 17.90 -4.08 -4.48
C GLU A 151 19.26 -3.58 -5.00
N ARG A 152 19.28 -2.41 -5.66
CA ARG A 152 20.50 -1.75 -6.16
C ARG A 152 20.41 -0.23 -6.03
N LYS A 153 21.58 0.42 -5.99
CA LYS A 153 21.66 1.88 -6.00
C LYS A 153 20.99 2.45 -7.26
N GLY A 154 20.10 3.42 -7.07
CA GLY A 154 19.35 4.06 -8.16
C GLY A 154 18.02 3.38 -8.50
N CYS A 155 17.72 2.22 -7.92
CA CYS A 155 16.43 1.55 -8.07
C CYS A 155 15.40 2.04 -7.05
N SER A 156 14.13 1.88 -7.41
CA SER A 156 12.99 2.16 -6.55
C SER A 156 12.90 1.19 -5.37
N VAL A 157 12.21 1.63 -4.32
CA VAL A 157 12.04 0.84 -3.09
C VAL A 157 10.72 0.09 -3.11
N PRO A 158 10.70 -1.20 -2.76
CA PRO A 158 9.46 -1.94 -2.63
C PRO A 158 8.67 -1.39 -1.43
N ILE A 159 7.35 -1.32 -1.59
CA ILE A 159 6.41 -0.95 -0.53
C ILE A 159 5.37 -2.05 -0.42
N SER A 160 4.94 -2.39 0.79
CA SER A 160 3.81 -3.29 1.00
C SER A 160 2.91 -2.75 2.09
N LYS A 161 1.63 -3.10 2.03
CA LYS A 161 0.68 -2.82 3.10
C LYS A 161 0.80 -3.95 4.11
N ARG A 162 1.13 -3.62 5.36
CA ARG A 162 1.09 -4.57 6.49
C ARG A 162 0.73 -3.81 7.74
N GLY A 163 -0.37 -4.16 8.39
CA GLY A 163 -0.81 -3.48 9.60
C GLY A 163 -0.04 -3.96 10.82
N TYR A 164 -0.59 -5.01 11.43
CA TYR A 164 0.03 -5.70 12.55
C TYR A 164 1.13 -6.68 12.09
N GLU A 165 1.98 -7.09 13.03
CA GLU A 165 3.04 -8.09 12.79
C GLU A 165 2.47 -9.40 12.25
N ASN A 166 1.26 -9.79 12.65
CA ASN A 166 0.60 -11.02 12.19
C ASN A 166 -0.36 -10.80 11.00
N ASP A 167 -0.40 -9.59 10.42
CA ASP A 167 -1.16 -9.37 9.19
C ASP A 167 -0.39 -9.93 7.99
N GLU A 168 -1.15 -10.38 6.98
CA GLU A 168 -0.59 -10.72 5.68
C GLU A 168 0.00 -9.43 5.05
N PRO A 169 1.27 -9.46 4.62
CA PRO A 169 1.80 -8.44 3.72
C PRO A 169 1.03 -8.48 2.41
N MET A 170 0.62 -7.32 1.91
CA MET A 170 -0.11 -7.19 0.65
C MET A 170 0.61 -6.24 -0.29
N ASP A 171 0.63 -6.57 -1.58
CA ASP A 171 1.15 -5.73 -2.64
C ASP A 171 0.00 -4.95 -3.31
N LEU A 172 0.30 -3.76 -3.81
CA LEU A 172 -0.64 -3.03 -4.65
C LEU A 172 -0.92 -3.87 -5.89
N SER A 173 -2.19 -3.95 -6.29
CA SER A 173 -2.61 -4.67 -7.48
C SER A 173 -3.86 -4.00 -8.05
N TYR A 174 -4.23 -4.42 -9.24
CA TYR A 174 -5.49 -4.05 -9.88
C TYR A 174 -6.25 -5.30 -10.34
N GLY A 175 -7.49 -5.14 -10.84
CA GLY A 175 -8.30 -6.23 -11.37
C GLY A 175 -9.77 -5.81 -11.54
N PRO A 176 -10.66 -6.75 -11.92
CA PRO A 176 -12.09 -6.47 -12.07
C PRO A 176 -12.75 -5.89 -10.80
N GLN A 177 -12.20 -6.17 -9.62
CA GLN A 177 -12.71 -5.68 -8.34
C GLN A 177 -12.20 -4.27 -7.96
N GLY A 178 -11.28 -3.68 -8.72
CA GLY A 178 -10.71 -2.35 -8.47
C GLY A 178 -9.18 -2.36 -8.32
N VAL A 179 -8.65 -1.36 -7.61
CA VAL A 179 -7.23 -1.21 -7.29
C VAL A 179 -7.07 -1.17 -5.78
N ALA A 180 -6.33 -2.12 -5.20
CA ALA A 180 -6.09 -2.18 -3.77
C ALA A 180 -4.80 -2.91 -3.45
N PHE A 181 -4.30 -2.74 -2.22
CA PHE A 181 -3.31 -3.68 -1.69
C PHE A 181 -4.04 -4.96 -1.28
N ASP A 182 -3.73 -6.07 -1.95
CA ASP A 182 -4.32 -7.39 -1.70
C ASP A 182 -3.28 -8.50 -1.89
N LYS A 183 -3.67 -9.75 -1.65
CA LYS A 183 -2.89 -10.94 -2.00
C LYS A 183 -2.98 -11.21 -3.51
N ASP A 184 -2.05 -12.01 -4.03
CA ASP A 184 -2.05 -12.45 -5.44
C ASP A 184 -3.39 -13.07 -5.87
N GLY A 185 -4.00 -12.48 -6.91
CA GLY A 185 -5.31 -12.87 -7.44
C GLY A 185 -6.50 -12.38 -6.61
N GLY A 186 -6.26 -11.65 -5.52
CA GLY A 186 -7.29 -11.12 -4.63
C GLY A 186 -8.31 -10.24 -5.35
N LEU A 187 -7.90 -9.50 -6.39
CA LEU A 187 -8.75 -8.57 -7.13
C LEU A 187 -9.54 -9.17 -8.30
N GLY A 188 -9.60 -10.50 -8.37
CA GLY A 188 -10.43 -11.22 -9.34
C GLY A 188 -9.74 -11.53 -10.66
N TYR A 189 -8.41 -11.47 -10.73
CA TYR A 189 -7.68 -12.15 -11.81
C TYR A 189 -7.80 -13.66 -11.62
N ASP A 190 -8.39 -14.33 -12.61
CA ASP A 190 -8.60 -15.77 -12.57
C ASP A 190 -7.26 -16.50 -12.79
N LYS A 191 -6.79 -17.24 -11.77
CA LYS A 191 -5.63 -18.13 -11.87
C LYS A 191 -5.92 -19.37 -12.74
N SER A 192 -7.19 -19.60 -13.12
CA SER A 192 -7.66 -20.80 -13.81
C SER A 192 -7.74 -20.69 -15.33
N ASP A 193 -7.49 -19.51 -15.91
CA ASP A 193 -7.27 -19.41 -17.35
C ASP A 193 -6.03 -20.24 -17.70
N LYS A 194 -6.27 -21.39 -18.32
CA LYS A 194 -5.32 -22.50 -18.55
C LYS A 194 -4.13 -22.15 -19.47
N VAL A 195 -3.95 -20.87 -19.81
CA VAL A 195 -2.69 -20.40 -20.37
C VAL A 195 -1.84 -20.01 -19.17
N ARG A 196 -0.70 -20.68 -19.04
CA ARG A 196 0.26 -20.65 -17.93
C ARG A 196 0.84 -19.26 -17.65
N TYR A 197 0.00 -18.29 -17.28
CA TYR A 197 0.35 -16.91 -16.98
C TYR A 197 0.35 -16.74 -15.48
N PHE A 198 1.55 -16.66 -14.90
CA PHE A 198 1.69 -16.18 -13.54
C PHE A 198 1.82 -14.66 -13.59
N HIS A 199 0.74 -13.94 -13.27
CA HIS A 199 0.78 -12.48 -13.12
C HIS A 199 1.23 -12.13 -11.70
N ARG A 200 2.46 -11.66 -11.58
CA ARG A 200 3.03 -11.20 -10.30
C ARG A 200 3.08 -9.69 -10.31
N SER A 201 2.39 -9.08 -9.36
CA SER A 201 2.46 -7.65 -9.10
C SER A 201 3.29 -7.42 -7.85
N GLN A 202 4.33 -6.60 -7.96
CA GLN A 202 5.11 -6.16 -6.81
C GLN A 202 5.03 -4.65 -6.71
N SER A 203 4.66 -4.13 -5.54
CA SER A 203 4.46 -2.69 -5.37
C SER A 203 5.71 -1.93 -4.95
N TYR A 204 5.83 -0.72 -5.48
CA TYR A 204 6.96 0.17 -5.28
C TYR A 204 6.49 1.58 -4.96
N LEU A 205 7.25 2.25 -4.09
CA LEU A 205 7.32 3.70 -4.08
C LEU A 205 8.49 4.09 -4.97
N MET A 206 8.20 4.70 -6.12
CA MET A 206 9.20 5.01 -7.13
C MET A 206 10.08 6.18 -6.72
N THR A 207 11.17 5.87 -6.01
CA THR A 207 12.23 6.80 -5.61
C THR A 207 13.40 6.82 -6.60
N GLY A 208 13.35 5.97 -7.63
CA GLY A 208 14.39 5.80 -8.63
C GLY A 208 13.86 5.05 -9.86
N ASN A 209 14.72 4.31 -10.55
CA ASN A 209 14.32 3.51 -11.70
C ASN A 209 13.47 2.31 -11.27
N LEU A 210 12.49 1.95 -12.09
CA LEU A 210 11.70 0.73 -11.96
C LEU A 210 11.64 0.05 -13.32
N ASP A 211 12.53 -0.92 -13.52
CA ASP A 211 12.61 -1.73 -14.72
C ASP A 211 13.15 -3.13 -14.38
N ALA A 212 13.24 -4.01 -15.38
CA ALA A 212 13.73 -5.37 -15.23
C ALA A 212 15.13 -5.45 -14.57
N THR A 213 16.01 -4.47 -14.83
CA THR A 213 17.35 -4.45 -14.24
C THR A 213 17.32 -4.14 -12.75
N CYS A 214 16.28 -3.47 -12.27
CA CYS A 214 16.05 -3.18 -10.87
C CYS A 214 15.31 -4.30 -10.12
N VAL A 215 14.50 -5.10 -10.82
CA VAL A 215 13.68 -6.15 -10.19
C VAL A 215 14.36 -7.51 -10.17
N TYR A 216 15.03 -7.92 -11.25
CA TYR A 216 15.64 -9.26 -11.32
C TYR A 216 17.08 -9.24 -10.83
N LYS A 217 17.43 -10.08 -9.84
CA LYS A 217 18.80 -10.17 -9.29
C LYS A 217 19.87 -10.53 -10.32
N ASN A 218 19.52 -11.30 -11.34
CA ASN A 218 20.33 -11.61 -12.51
C ASN A 218 19.53 -11.22 -13.76
N PRO A 219 19.65 -9.98 -14.27
CA PRO A 219 18.96 -9.61 -15.49
C PRO A 219 19.51 -10.48 -16.62
N VAL A 220 18.65 -11.27 -17.26
CA VAL A 220 19.00 -11.92 -18.52
C VAL A 220 19.20 -10.79 -19.52
N GLU A 221 20.43 -10.65 -20.05
CA GLU A 221 20.67 -9.70 -21.14
C GLU A 221 19.69 -10.05 -22.27
N PRO A 222 18.88 -9.08 -22.76
CA PRO A 222 18.04 -9.34 -23.93
C PRO A 222 18.95 -9.59 -25.14
N GLY A 223 19.06 -10.86 -25.56
CA GLY A 223 19.65 -11.27 -26.83
C GLY A 223 21.16 -11.49 -26.82
N LYS A 224 21.55 -12.77 -26.75
CA LYS A 224 22.60 -13.33 -27.60
C LYS A 224 21.99 -14.40 -28.48
#